data_AF-A0ABC9AHY3-F1
#
_entry.id   AF-A0ABC9AHY3-F1
#
_cell.length_a   1.000
_cell.length_b   1.000
_cell.length_c   1.000
_cell.angle_alpha   90.00
_cell.angle_beta   90.00
_cell.angle_gamma   90.00
#
_symmetry.space_group_name_H-M   'P 1'
#
loop_
_entity.id
_entity.type
_entity.pdbx_description
1 polymer ?
#
loop_
_entity_poly.entity_id
_entity_poly.type
_entity_poly.pdbx_seq_one_letter_code
_entity_poly.pdbx_strand_id
1 'polypeptide(L)'
;MAATATASTHSPAVLTMPRPQRSRRQPPRSSMALPYARAASPARRRDNSSGTSLPDDALAGIFARLPHAADVVRCAATCARWRRVVATSAAPLSPPPPFGRFLPHLAVGVFHLPKAGPTTTRTQPRFLATATAASSGLLGRRGRRSIGSFFDGAAAAAFDGSRPVSSRGGRLVLELRREIRAGSVTLCVCNPMTGDAAMLPPLSGDDTPADYYGCALLTGDDLHPTTSRRRGAEFFRLLLVYTSRRGGGFTALRCYSSDTGRWGPEARSAVSVTTKELRDIGGAAVRRGVAFWPLDNGALGVRLDGDDPDLGIMDAHLLPYDCSHEWLKTRLLGVSPDGRLFLVYLGIRGGIHTLMAKMSYFDIPDDEDGGFHNGRKESSSDEEAIPTHQMKMDYRDLATLKLRWIGDKSGLVLFTMGGRGGHDGAHVLSLQEGTVEKLADEGHSWGSAVGFEMDWAAYLSSMAHDPRN
;
A
#
# COMPACT_ATOMS: atom_id res chain seq x y z
N MET A 1 -21.63 69.77 -21.13
CA MET A 1 -20.38 69.53 -21.88
C MET A 1 -20.50 68.16 -22.51
N ALA A 2 -21.14 68.09 -23.68
CA ALA A 2 -20.51 68.11 -25.01
C ALA A 2 -19.79 66.77 -25.30
N ALA A 3 -20.07 65.99 -26.33
CA ALA A 3 -21.05 66.10 -27.41
C ALA A 3 -21.07 64.77 -28.20
N THR A 4 -22.23 64.42 -28.80
CA THR A 4 -22.43 63.90 -30.19
C THR A 4 -21.67 62.65 -30.68
N ALA A 5 -22.24 61.73 -31.48
CA ALA A 5 -23.55 61.62 -32.13
C ALA A 5 -23.65 60.29 -32.93
N THR A 6 -24.90 59.80 -33.10
CA THR A 6 -25.54 59.25 -34.34
C THR A 6 -24.95 58.03 -35.05
N ALA A 7 -25.70 57.09 -35.66
CA ALA A 7 -27.11 56.77 -35.92
C ALA A 7 -27.07 55.34 -36.59
N SER A 8 -28.10 54.54 -36.87
CA SER A 8 -29.46 54.81 -37.34
C SER A 8 -30.22 53.46 -37.49
N THR A 9 -31.52 53.44 -37.14
CA THR A 9 -32.70 52.83 -37.83
C THR A 9 -32.63 51.41 -38.44
N HIS A 10 -33.63 50.51 -38.44
CA HIS A 10 -35.10 50.58 -38.36
C HIS A 10 -35.64 49.13 -38.14
N SER A 11 -36.72 48.97 -37.36
CA SER A 11 -37.71 47.86 -37.43
C SER A 11 -38.69 48.09 -38.62
N PRO A 12 -39.55 47.16 -39.12
CA PRO A 12 -40.37 46.20 -38.34
C PRO A 12 -40.71 44.83 -39.00
N ALA A 13 -41.54 44.06 -38.27
CA ALA A 13 -42.06 42.71 -38.52
C ALA A 13 -43.03 42.55 -39.70
N VAL A 14 -43.09 41.34 -40.30
CA VAL A 14 -44.27 40.81 -41.03
C VAL A 14 -44.38 39.28 -40.88
N LEU A 15 -45.59 38.81 -40.53
CA LEU A 15 -46.12 37.44 -40.54
C LEU A 15 -46.24 36.85 -41.96
N THR A 16 -45.98 35.54 -42.19
CA THR A 16 -46.89 34.64 -42.95
C THR A 16 -46.43 33.16 -43.03
N MET A 17 -47.29 32.28 -42.52
CA MET A 17 -47.80 30.96 -42.99
C MET A 17 -46.96 29.91 -43.78
N PRO A 18 -47.31 28.60 -43.70
CA PRO A 18 -46.46 27.46 -44.07
C PRO A 18 -46.88 26.68 -45.35
N ARG A 19 -46.07 25.64 -45.67
CA ARG A 19 -46.29 24.45 -46.55
C ARG A 19 -45.99 24.61 -48.06
N PRO A 20 -45.47 23.57 -48.76
CA PRO A 20 -46.23 22.32 -49.00
C PRO A 20 -45.46 20.97 -48.95
N GLN A 21 -46.24 19.94 -48.62
CA GLN A 21 -45.97 18.52 -48.86
C GLN A 21 -46.00 18.20 -50.36
N ARG A 22 -45.14 17.29 -50.82
CA ARG A 22 -45.27 16.62 -52.13
C ARG A 22 -45.46 15.12 -51.93
N SER A 23 -46.54 14.60 -52.52
CA SER A 23 -46.92 13.20 -52.53
C SER A 23 -46.40 12.46 -53.77
N ARG A 24 -46.19 11.14 -53.58
CA ARG A 24 -46.40 10.02 -54.51
C ARG A 24 -45.64 9.99 -55.86
N ARG A 25 -44.88 8.90 -56.06
CA ARG A 25 -45.11 7.89 -57.11
C ARG A 25 -44.27 6.61 -56.88
N GLN A 26 -44.95 5.47 -56.87
CA GLN A 26 -44.48 4.08 -57.05
C GLN A 26 -44.76 3.69 -58.54
N PRO A 27 -44.47 2.48 -59.07
CA PRO A 27 -43.53 1.38 -58.73
C PRO A 27 -42.75 0.93 -60.04
N PRO A 28 -42.22 -0.32 -60.22
CA PRO A 28 -43.02 -1.56 -60.34
C PRO A 28 -42.48 -2.83 -59.63
N ARG A 29 -43.40 -3.78 -59.48
CA ARG A 29 -43.28 -5.22 -59.16
C ARG A 29 -42.48 -5.95 -60.26
N SER A 30 -41.83 -7.11 -60.11
CA SER A 30 -42.18 -8.44 -59.55
C SER A 30 -40.87 -9.26 -59.44
N SER A 31 -40.70 -10.27 -58.59
CA SER A 31 -41.19 -11.64 -58.81
C SER A 31 -40.66 -12.58 -57.71
N MET A 32 -41.45 -13.62 -57.41
CA MET A 32 -41.15 -14.90 -56.74
C MET A 32 -41.10 -14.99 -55.19
N ALA A 33 -42.30 -15.20 -54.65
CA ALA A 33 -42.79 -16.42 -53.95
C ALA A 33 -41.97 -17.11 -52.83
N LEU A 34 -42.66 -17.20 -51.67
CA LEU A 34 -42.55 -18.09 -50.49
C LEU A 34 -42.44 -19.61 -50.84
N PRO A 35 -42.43 -20.58 -49.87
CA PRO A 35 -42.28 -20.57 -48.39
C PRO A 35 -41.28 -21.65 -47.87
N TYR A 36 -40.96 -21.69 -46.57
CA TYR A 36 -41.12 -22.89 -45.72
C TYR A 36 -40.64 -22.66 -44.28
N ALA A 37 -41.51 -22.98 -43.31
CA ALA A 37 -41.14 -23.22 -41.93
C ALA A 37 -40.80 -24.71 -41.75
N ARG A 38 -39.62 -25.01 -41.18
CA ARG A 38 -39.15 -26.27 -40.54
C ARG A 38 -37.61 -26.23 -40.58
N ALA A 39 -36.82 -26.65 -39.60
CA ALA A 39 -37.06 -27.46 -38.43
C ALA A 39 -35.92 -27.18 -37.44
N ALA A 40 -36.17 -27.39 -36.16
CA ALA A 40 -35.12 -27.67 -35.19
C ALA A 40 -34.27 -28.83 -35.73
N SER A 41 -32.96 -28.62 -35.79
CA SER A 41 -31.98 -29.69 -35.93
C SER A 41 -31.01 -29.64 -34.77
N PRO A 42 -30.60 -30.81 -34.26
CA PRO A 42 -30.18 -30.97 -32.88
C PRO A 42 -28.77 -30.42 -32.71
N ALA A 43 -28.52 -29.87 -31.52
CA ALA A 43 -27.18 -29.70 -31.01
C ALA A 43 -26.44 -31.03 -31.19
N ARG A 44 -25.47 -31.05 -32.11
CA ARG A 44 -24.41 -32.05 -32.13
C ARG A 44 -23.72 -31.96 -30.77
N ARG A 45 -24.16 -32.80 -29.82
CA ARG A 45 -23.32 -33.30 -28.74
C ARG A 45 -22.09 -33.89 -29.42
N ARG A 46 -21.04 -33.09 -29.48
CA ARG A 46 -19.70 -33.60 -29.72
C ARG A 46 -19.32 -34.28 -28.41
N ASP A 47 -19.64 -35.56 -28.31
CA ASP A 47 -18.91 -36.49 -27.45
C ASP A 47 -17.47 -36.51 -27.95
N ASN A 48 -16.70 -35.54 -27.49
CA ASN A 48 -15.26 -35.56 -27.61
C ASN A 48 -14.77 -36.25 -26.34
N SER A 49 -14.45 -37.53 -26.49
CA SER A 49 -13.41 -38.24 -25.75
C SER A 49 -13.27 -37.86 -24.27
N SER A 50 -13.80 -38.72 -23.41
CA SER A 50 -13.39 -38.92 -22.02
C SER A 50 -11.88 -39.24 -21.92
N GLY A 51 -11.03 -38.25 -22.21
CA GLY A 51 -9.74 -38.15 -21.57
C GLY A 51 -10.03 -37.70 -20.15
N THR A 52 -9.60 -38.47 -19.17
CA THR A 52 -9.74 -38.17 -17.73
C THR A 52 -9.26 -36.75 -17.45
N SER A 53 -10.17 -35.77 -17.44
CA SER A 53 -9.82 -34.40 -17.11
C SER A 53 -9.43 -34.41 -15.64
N LEU A 54 -8.13 -34.26 -15.36
CA LEU A 54 -7.59 -34.20 -14.00
C LEU A 54 -8.47 -33.26 -13.17
N PRO A 55 -9.01 -33.65 -12.00
CA PRO A 55 -9.91 -32.79 -11.24
C PRO A 55 -9.17 -31.55 -10.70
N ASP A 56 -9.91 -30.49 -10.36
CA ASP A 56 -9.35 -29.17 -10.04
C ASP A 56 -8.48 -29.19 -8.77
N ASP A 57 -8.81 -30.03 -7.80
CA ASP A 57 -8.03 -30.31 -6.59
C ASP A 57 -6.68 -30.98 -6.91
N ALA A 58 -6.66 -31.93 -7.84
CA ALA A 58 -5.42 -32.54 -8.31
C ALA A 58 -4.57 -31.55 -9.13
N LEU A 59 -5.18 -30.67 -9.92
CA LEU A 59 -4.45 -29.58 -10.60
C LEU A 59 -3.84 -28.61 -9.58
N ALA A 60 -4.59 -28.20 -8.56
CA ALA A 60 -4.07 -27.36 -7.48
C ALA A 60 -2.91 -28.04 -6.74
N GLY A 61 -3.02 -29.34 -6.45
CA GLY A 61 -1.94 -30.12 -5.85
C GLY A 61 -0.68 -30.21 -6.69
N ILE A 62 -0.80 -30.22 -8.03
CA ILE A 62 0.36 -30.12 -8.95
C ILE A 62 0.98 -28.72 -8.87
N PHE A 63 0.17 -27.67 -8.96
CA PHE A 63 0.67 -26.29 -8.92
C PHE A 63 1.36 -25.97 -7.59
N ALA A 64 0.89 -26.52 -6.47
CA ALA A 64 1.48 -26.34 -5.14
C ALA A 64 2.90 -26.93 -5.01
N ARG A 65 3.28 -27.84 -5.91
CA ARG A 65 4.61 -28.46 -5.95
C ARG A 65 5.59 -27.73 -6.87
N LEU A 66 5.14 -26.66 -7.56
CA LEU A 66 6.01 -25.89 -8.42
C LEU A 66 7.04 -25.13 -7.56
N PRO A 67 8.33 -25.15 -7.95
CA PRO A 67 9.40 -24.58 -7.13
C PRO A 67 9.37 -23.04 -7.08
N HIS A 68 8.78 -22.38 -8.08
CA HIS A 68 8.74 -20.92 -8.14
C HIS A 68 7.32 -20.39 -8.29
N ALA A 69 7.04 -19.32 -7.57
CA ALA A 69 5.79 -18.57 -7.65
C ALA A 69 5.47 -18.12 -9.10
N ALA A 70 6.49 -17.75 -9.88
CA ALA A 70 6.34 -17.40 -11.29
C ALA A 70 5.81 -18.54 -12.18
N ASP A 71 6.10 -19.81 -11.83
CA ASP A 71 5.60 -20.96 -12.59
C ASP A 71 4.09 -21.14 -12.41
N VAL A 72 3.58 -20.88 -11.20
CA VAL A 72 2.13 -20.87 -10.91
C VAL A 72 1.42 -19.81 -11.76
N VAL A 73 2.01 -18.62 -11.89
CA VAL A 73 1.48 -17.53 -12.74
C VAL A 73 1.47 -17.93 -14.21
N ARG A 74 2.55 -18.57 -14.71
CA ARG A 74 2.61 -19.09 -16.08
C ARG A 74 1.54 -20.14 -16.32
N CYS A 75 1.29 -21.05 -15.36
CA CYS A 75 0.21 -22.02 -15.43
C CYS A 75 -1.17 -21.33 -15.55
N ALA A 76 -1.44 -20.31 -14.74
CA ALA A 76 -2.68 -19.55 -14.83
C ALA A 76 -2.86 -18.83 -16.18
N ALA A 77 -1.76 -18.46 -16.86
CA ALA A 77 -1.81 -17.83 -18.18
C ALA A 77 -2.18 -18.80 -19.32
N THR A 78 -2.11 -20.13 -19.11
CA THR A 78 -2.32 -21.13 -20.18
C THR A 78 -3.77 -21.21 -20.66
N CYS A 79 -4.73 -21.27 -19.73
CA CYS A 79 -6.15 -21.37 -20.06
C CYS A 79 -7.04 -20.89 -18.90
N ALA A 80 -8.30 -20.56 -19.22
CA ALA A 80 -9.28 -20.06 -18.24
C ALA A 80 -9.54 -21.03 -17.08
N ARG A 81 -9.44 -22.34 -17.32
CA ARG A 81 -9.61 -23.35 -16.27
C ARG A 81 -8.47 -23.30 -15.25
N TRP A 82 -7.22 -23.33 -15.71
CA TRP A 82 -6.06 -23.31 -14.82
C TRP A 82 -5.99 -22.00 -14.03
N ARG A 83 -6.32 -20.88 -14.69
CA ARG A 83 -6.50 -19.58 -14.03
C ARG A 83 -7.49 -19.65 -12.88
N ARG A 84 -8.67 -20.24 -13.09
CA ARG A 84 -9.70 -20.41 -12.07
C ARG A 84 -9.22 -21.29 -10.91
N VAL A 85 -8.54 -22.40 -11.20
CA VAL A 85 -7.97 -23.29 -10.18
C VAL A 85 -6.97 -22.53 -9.32
N VAL A 86 -6.05 -21.81 -9.95
CA VAL A 86 -5.04 -21.02 -9.24
C VAL A 86 -5.67 -19.93 -8.38
N ALA A 87 -6.67 -19.21 -8.91
CA ALA A 87 -7.36 -18.18 -8.15
C ALA A 87 -8.18 -18.74 -6.97
N THR A 88 -8.86 -19.87 -7.16
CA THR A 88 -9.67 -20.52 -6.10
C THR A 88 -8.78 -21.16 -5.04
N SER A 89 -7.58 -21.60 -5.42
CA SER A 89 -6.59 -22.24 -4.53
C SER A 89 -5.45 -21.28 -4.16
N ALA A 90 -5.69 -19.97 -4.18
CA ALA A 90 -4.63 -18.99 -4.02
C ALA A 90 -3.86 -19.10 -2.69
N ALA A 91 -4.58 -19.29 -1.58
CA ALA A 91 -3.97 -19.46 -0.26
C ALA A 91 -3.01 -20.66 -0.18
N PRO A 92 -3.41 -21.91 -0.54
CA PRO A 92 -2.49 -23.05 -0.52
C PRO A 92 -1.39 -22.99 -1.59
N LEU A 93 -1.57 -22.21 -2.66
CA LEU A 93 -0.55 -21.98 -3.68
C LEU A 93 0.41 -20.84 -3.33
N SER A 94 0.17 -20.15 -2.21
CA SER A 94 1.06 -19.10 -1.74
C SER A 94 2.27 -19.69 -1.05
N PRO A 95 3.49 -19.30 -1.44
CA PRO A 95 4.69 -19.81 -0.79
C PRO A 95 4.64 -19.41 0.70
N PRO A 96 4.67 -20.37 1.63
CA PRO A 96 4.79 -20.03 3.04
C PRO A 96 6.15 -19.35 3.26
N PRO A 97 6.25 -18.35 4.13
CA PRO A 97 7.55 -17.79 4.50
C PRO A 97 8.41 -18.91 5.10
N PRO A 98 9.60 -19.18 4.55
CA PRO A 98 10.55 -20.09 5.18
C PRO A 98 10.92 -19.52 6.55
N PHE A 99 10.80 -20.34 7.60
CA PHE A 99 11.10 -19.95 8.96
C PHE A 99 12.49 -19.30 9.05
N GLY A 100 12.56 -18.13 9.69
CA GLY A 100 13.83 -17.44 9.94
C GLY A 100 14.47 -16.79 8.70
N ARG A 101 13.76 -16.65 7.57
CA ARG A 101 14.31 -16.01 6.38
C ARG A 101 13.38 -14.97 5.77
N PHE A 102 13.98 -13.88 5.31
CA PHE A 102 13.30 -12.88 4.50
C PHE A 102 12.99 -13.44 3.10
N LEU A 103 11.96 -12.87 2.48
CA LEU A 103 11.52 -13.17 1.12
C LEU A 103 11.58 -11.91 0.24
N PRO A 104 12.77 -11.53 -0.26
CA PRO A 104 12.95 -10.30 -1.04
C PRO A 104 12.00 -10.17 -2.24
N HIS A 105 11.58 -11.29 -2.83
CA HIS A 105 10.67 -11.33 -3.97
C HIS A 105 9.24 -10.85 -3.66
N LEU A 106 8.86 -10.72 -2.38
CA LEU A 106 7.57 -10.14 -2.00
C LEU A 106 7.54 -8.62 -2.16
N ALA A 107 8.70 -7.94 -2.08
CA ALA A 107 8.78 -6.50 -2.28
C ALA A 107 8.73 -6.16 -3.76
N VAL A 108 7.60 -5.59 -4.19
CA VAL A 108 7.33 -5.36 -5.60
C VAL A 108 7.76 -3.97 -6.06
N GLY A 109 7.82 -3.01 -5.14
CA GLY A 109 8.21 -1.64 -5.49
C GLY A 109 7.86 -0.60 -4.43
N VAL A 110 7.90 0.65 -4.85
CA VAL A 110 7.70 1.83 -4.00
C VAL A 110 6.64 2.74 -4.62
N PHE A 111 5.65 3.12 -3.82
CA PHE A 111 4.75 4.22 -4.14
C PHE A 111 5.33 5.52 -3.62
N HIS A 112 5.46 6.53 -4.46
CA HIS A 112 5.92 7.85 -4.07
C HIS A 112 5.10 8.95 -4.74
N LEU A 113 4.84 10.05 -4.04
CA LEU A 113 4.23 11.23 -4.66
C LEU A 113 5.33 12.13 -5.24
N PRO A 114 5.38 12.35 -6.57
CA PRO A 114 6.34 13.29 -7.16
C PRO A 114 6.02 14.72 -6.72
N LYS A 115 7.06 15.52 -6.51
CA LYS A 115 6.89 16.97 -6.28
C LYS A 115 6.20 17.59 -7.51
N ALA A 116 5.16 18.39 -7.27
CA ALA A 116 4.47 19.09 -8.35
C ALA A 116 5.46 20.01 -9.08
N GLY A 117 5.48 19.92 -10.42
CA GLY A 117 6.20 20.87 -11.24
C GLY A 117 5.42 22.17 -11.37
N PRO A 118 6.04 23.26 -11.84
CA PRO A 118 5.38 24.57 -11.98
C PRO A 118 4.14 24.55 -12.88
N THR A 119 3.96 23.52 -13.70
CA THR A 119 2.87 23.38 -14.68
C THR A 119 1.87 22.26 -14.38
N THR A 120 2.06 21.45 -13.31
CA THR A 120 1.19 20.30 -13.03
C THR A 120 0.35 20.54 -11.78
N THR A 121 -0.95 20.75 -11.99
CA THR A 121 -1.91 21.05 -10.90
C THR A 121 -2.43 19.80 -10.18
N ARG A 122 -2.24 18.59 -10.74
CA ARG A 122 -2.67 17.32 -10.11
C ARG A 122 -1.66 16.20 -10.38
N THR A 123 -0.92 15.80 -9.35
CA THR A 123 -0.02 14.64 -9.41
C THR A 123 -0.59 13.48 -8.61
N GLN A 124 -0.59 12.28 -9.20
CA GLN A 124 -0.93 11.04 -8.50
C GLN A 124 0.35 10.35 -7.99
N PRO A 125 0.27 9.57 -6.90
CA PRO A 125 1.33 8.66 -6.50
C PRO A 125 1.79 7.78 -7.65
N ARG A 126 3.09 7.75 -7.86
CA ARG A 126 3.74 6.89 -8.85
C ARG A 126 4.27 5.62 -8.23
N PHE A 127 4.29 4.56 -9.03
CA PHE A 127 4.85 3.28 -8.65
C PHE A 127 6.15 3.00 -9.40
N LEU A 128 7.18 2.61 -8.65
CA LEU A 128 8.48 2.20 -9.15
C LEU A 128 8.75 0.77 -8.70
N ALA A 129 8.90 -0.14 -9.67
CA ALA A 129 9.16 -1.55 -9.37
C ALA A 129 10.62 -1.76 -8.92
N THR A 130 10.84 -2.74 -8.05
CA THR A 130 12.20 -3.27 -7.78
C THR A 130 12.72 -4.02 -9.01
N ALA A 131 14.04 -4.17 -9.19
CA ALA A 131 14.61 -4.95 -10.29
C ALA A 131 14.06 -6.39 -10.33
N THR A 132 13.91 -7.03 -9.17
CA THR A 132 13.36 -8.39 -9.05
C THR A 132 11.91 -8.48 -9.53
N ALA A 133 11.07 -7.50 -9.18
CA ALA A 133 9.68 -7.47 -9.63
C ALA A 133 9.54 -7.11 -11.12
N ALA A 134 10.36 -6.17 -11.60
CA ALA A 134 10.38 -5.76 -13.00
C ALA A 134 10.77 -6.91 -13.94
N SER A 135 11.79 -7.69 -13.56
CA SER A 135 12.25 -8.85 -14.32
C SER A 135 11.26 -10.02 -14.31
N SER A 136 10.51 -10.19 -13.21
CA SER A 136 9.51 -11.25 -13.07
C SER A 136 8.21 -11.00 -13.84
N GLY A 137 7.98 -9.77 -14.32
CA GLY A 137 6.76 -9.42 -15.07
C GLY A 137 5.47 -9.47 -14.24
N LEU A 138 5.58 -9.55 -12.90
CA LEU A 138 4.48 -9.72 -11.95
C LEU A 138 3.41 -8.62 -12.04
N LEU A 139 3.81 -7.41 -12.44
CA LEU A 139 2.93 -6.26 -12.62
C LEU A 139 2.48 -6.06 -14.09
N GLY A 140 2.82 -7.01 -14.97
CA GLY A 140 2.56 -6.97 -16.40
C GLY A 140 3.42 -5.93 -17.15
N ARG A 141 3.57 -6.11 -18.47
CA ARG A 141 4.29 -5.18 -19.38
C ARG A 141 3.67 -3.78 -19.51
N ARG A 142 2.54 -3.49 -18.84
CA ARG A 142 1.92 -2.17 -18.87
C ARG A 142 2.46 -1.37 -17.70
N GLY A 143 3.17 -0.28 -18.01
CA GLY A 143 3.64 0.72 -17.06
C GLY A 143 2.51 1.36 -16.24
N ARG A 144 2.00 0.61 -15.26
CA ARG A 144 1.18 1.09 -14.14
C ARG A 144 2.05 1.98 -13.27
N ARG A 145 2.40 3.14 -13.83
CA ARG A 145 3.26 4.14 -13.21
C ARG A 145 2.50 5.02 -12.24
N SER A 146 1.16 4.95 -12.21
CA SER A 146 0.29 5.78 -11.37
C SER A 146 -0.67 4.91 -10.58
N ILE A 147 -0.95 5.27 -9.33
CA ILE A 147 -1.87 4.54 -8.47
C ILE A 147 -3.26 4.39 -9.09
N GLY A 148 -3.78 5.41 -9.80
CA GLY A 148 -5.08 5.35 -10.44
C GLY A 148 -5.19 4.26 -11.52
N SER A 149 -4.07 3.79 -12.09
CA SER A 149 -4.08 2.73 -13.11
C SER A 149 -4.35 1.33 -12.55
N PHE A 150 -4.39 1.19 -11.23
CA PHE A 150 -4.79 -0.03 -10.54
C PHE A 150 -6.30 -0.12 -10.30
N PHE A 151 -7.06 0.95 -10.57
CA PHE A 151 -8.48 1.07 -10.28
C PHE A 151 -9.28 1.49 -11.51
N ASP A 152 -10.58 1.19 -11.50
CA ASP A 152 -11.49 1.59 -12.57
C ASP A 152 -11.76 3.10 -12.60
N GLY A 153 -12.14 3.61 -13.77
CA GLY A 153 -12.03 5.04 -14.14
C GLY A 153 -12.66 6.06 -13.19
N ALA A 154 -13.77 5.74 -12.53
CA ALA A 154 -14.40 6.66 -11.56
C ALA A 154 -13.64 6.73 -10.22
N ALA A 155 -13.02 5.63 -9.79
CA ALA A 155 -12.20 5.58 -8.58
C ALA A 155 -10.82 6.19 -8.79
N ALA A 156 -10.27 6.08 -10.02
CA ALA A 156 -8.95 6.60 -10.36
C ALA A 156 -8.79 8.11 -10.08
N ALA A 157 -9.82 8.91 -10.33
CA ALA A 157 -9.81 10.37 -10.08
C ALA A 157 -9.81 10.72 -8.58
N ALA A 158 -10.21 9.80 -7.69
CA ALA A 158 -10.21 10.04 -6.25
C ALA A 158 -8.79 10.12 -5.66
N PHE A 159 -7.79 9.59 -6.38
CA PHE A 159 -6.40 9.53 -5.93
C PHE A 159 -5.53 10.71 -6.40
N ASP A 160 -6.10 11.67 -7.10
CA ASP A 160 -5.40 12.91 -7.48
C ASP A 160 -4.93 13.65 -6.23
N GLY A 161 -3.63 13.97 -6.16
CA GLY A 161 -3.01 14.62 -5.01
C GLY A 161 -2.90 13.75 -3.75
N SER A 162 -3.27 12.48 -3.82
CA SER A 162 -3.18 11.58 -2.67
C SER A 162 -1.74 11.33 -2.24
N ARG A 163 -1.53 11.07 -0.94
CA ARG A 163 -0.23 10.80 -0.34
C ARG A 163 -0.18 9.37 0.22
N PRO A 164 0.80 8.54 -0.16
CA PRO A 164 1.08 7.27 0.52
C PRO A 164 1.50 7.50 1.97
N VAL A 165 0.89 6.76 2.90
CA VAL A 165 1.12 6.91 4.35
C VAL A 165 1.70 5.65 4.97
N SER A 166 1.17 4.47 4.63
CA SER A 166 1.56 3.19 5.23
C SER A 166 1.21 2.05 4.29
N SER A 167 1.83 0.88 4.46
CA SER A 167 1.52 -0.34 3.72
C SER A 167 1.69 -1.55 4.61
N ARG A 168 0.84 -2.56 4.42
CA ARG A 168 0.96 -3.86 5.09
C ARG A 168 0.09 -4.91 4.41
N GLY A 169 0.59 -6.15 4.31
CA GLY A 169 -0.19 -7.30 3.84
C GLY A 169 -0.85 -7.08 2.48
N GLY A 170 -0.11 -6.59 1.48
CA GLY A 170 -0.65 -6.32 0.14
C GLY A 170 -1.55 -5.08 0.04
N ARG A 171 -1.70 -4.30 1.10
CA ARG A 171 -2.54 -3.10 1.14
C ARG A 171 -1.71 -1.83 1.29
N LEU A 172 -2.27 -0.74 0.77
CA LEU A 172 -1.71 0.60 0.82
C LEU A 172 -2.72 1.56 1.46
N VAL A 173 -2.22 2.43 2.35
CA VAL A 173 -2.97 3.51 2.96
C VAL A 173 -2.62 4.82 2.25
N LEU A 174 -3.65 5.51 1.75
CA LEU A 174 -3.54 6.79 1.06
C LEU A 174 -4.31 7.87 1.83
N GLU A 175 -3.65 9.00 2.09
CA GLU A 175 -4.31 10.23 2.52
C GLU A 175 -4.81 10.98 1.30
N LEU A 176 -6.10 11.26 1.24
CA LEU A 176 -6.74 11.93 0.13
C LEU A 176 -6.79 13.43 0.38
N ARG A 177 -5.96 14.17 -0.36
CA ARG A 177 -5.82 15.62 -0.23
C ARG A 177 -6.70 16.31 -1.26
N ARG A 178 -7.98 16.44 -0.96
CA ARG A 178 -8.91 17.22 -1.80
C ARG A 178 -8.83 18.69 -1.39
N GLU A 179 -8.60 19.58 -2.37
CA GLU A 179 -8.45 21.04 -2.21
C GLU A 179 -9.63 21.72 -1.47
N ILE A 180 -10.80 21.08 -1.38
CA ILE A 180 -12.07 21.71 -1.01
C ILE A 180 -12.38 21.62 0.50
N ARG A 181 -11.65 20.82 1.29
CA ARG A 181 -11.90 20.71 2.75
C ARG A 181 -10.65 20.98 3.57
N ALA A 182 -10.29 22.25 3.70
CA ALA A 182 -9.30 22.69 4.69
C ALA A 182 -9.78 22.26 6.09
N GLY A 183 -9.12 21.27 6.69
CA GLY A 183 -9.41 20.84 8.07
C GLY A 183 -10.08 19.46 8.24
N SER A 184 -10.12 18.60 7.22
CA SER A 184 -10.51 17.19 7.39
C SER A 184 -9.47 16.22 6.84
N VAL A 185 -9.17 15.15 7.57
CA VAL A 185 -8.33 14.04 7.09
C VAL A 185 -9.24 12.94 6.54
N THR A 186 -9.04 12.58 5.28
CA THR A 186 -9.72 11.44 4.64
C THR A 186 -8.68 10.41 4.23
N LEU A 187 -8.87 9.17 4.66
CA LEU A 187 -7.98 8.06 4.35
C LEU A 187 -8.70 7.05 3.44
N CYS A 188 -7.92 6.35 2.64
CA CYS A 188 -8.35 5.22 1.84
C CYS A 188 -7.38 4.06 2.09
N VAL A 189 -7.91 2.86 2.32
CA VAL A 189 -7.12 1.62 2.30
C VAL A 189 -7.46 0.89 1.01
N CYS A 190 -6.46 0.59 0.21
CA CYS A 190 -6.67 -0.10 -1.06
C CYS A 190 -5.70 -1.27 -1.24
N ASN A 191 -6.10 -2.23 -2.07
CA ASN A 191 -5.25 -3.32 -2.52
C ASN A 191 -5.01 -3.14 -4.03
N PRO A 192 -3.84 -2.63 -4.43
CA PRO A 192 -3.52 -2.44 -5.84
C PRO A 192 -3.58 -3.73 -6.68
N MET A 193 -3.41 -4.91 -6.06
CA MET A 193 -3.39 -6.19 -6.77
C MET A 193 -4.79 -6.70 -7.11
N THR A 194 -5.78 -6.38 -6.28
CA THR A 194 -7.20 -6.76 -6.50
C THR A 194 -8.01 -5.62 -7.13
N GLY A 195 -7.57 -4.38 -6.97
CA GLY A 195 -8.33 -3.19 -7.36
C GLY A 195 -9.35 -2.74 -6.31
N ASP A 196 -9.34 -3.35 -5.12
CA ASP A 196 -10.27 -2.99 -4.05
C ASP A 196 -9.82 -1.70 -3.34
N ALA A 197 -10.78 -0.85 -3.00
CA ALA A 197 -10.54 0.37 -2.25
C ALA A 197 -11.68 0.63 -1.25
N ALA A 198 -11.31 0.84 0.01
CA ALA A 198 -12.20 1.21 1.09
C ALA A 198 -11.93 2.67 1.50
N MET A 199 -12.92 3.52 1.28
CA MET A 199 -12.91 4.93 1.71
C MET A 199 -13.35 5.03 3.16
N LEU A 200 -12.52 5.60 4.03
CA LEU A 200 -12.83 5.72 5.45
C LEU A 200 -13.68 6.98 5.71
N PRO A 201 -14.55 6.97 6.75
CA PRO A 201 -15.21 8.18 7.20
C PRO A 201 -14.17 9.28 7.51
N PRO A 202 -14.40 10.54 7.10
CA PRO A 202 -13.43 11.60 7.34
C PRO A 202 -13.37 11.98 8.83
N LEU A 203 -12.18 12.32 9.31
CA LEU A 203 -11.98 12.97 10.61
C LEU A 203 -12.04 14.48 10.41
N SER A 204 -12.95 15.16 11.10
CA SER A 204 -13.21 16.60 10.97
C SER A 204 -13.41 17.29 12.33
N GLY A 205 -13.24 18.62 12.38
CA GLY A 205 -13.45 19.40 13.60
C GLY A 205 -12.42 19.09 14.69
N ASP A 206 -12.89 18.90 15.93
CA ASP A 206 -12.04 18.59 17.08
C ASP A 206 -11.39 17.20 17.01
N ASP A 207 -11.86 16.37 16.08
CA ASP A 207 -11.36 15.02 15.82
C ASP A 207 -10.27 15.00 14.73
N THR A 208 -10.03 16.12 14.06
CA THR A 208 -9.00 16.20 13.03
C THR A 208 -7.61 16.18 13.67
N PRO A 209 -6.71 15.31 13.20
CA PRO A 209 -5.29 15.38 13.56
C PRO A 209 -4.73 16.79 13.30
N ALA A 210 -3.97 17.33 14.26
CA ALA A 210 -3.57 18.73 14.18
C ALA A 210 -2.78 19.07 12.90
N ASP A 211 -1.72 18.31 12.58
CA ASP A 211 -0.87 18.52 11.40
C ASP A 211 -0.14 17.24 10.95
N TYR A 212 0.42 16.49 11.92
CA TYR A 212 1.15 15.26 11.69
C TYR A 212 0.53 14.13 12.49
N TYR A 213 0.63 12.91 11.95
CA TYR A 213 0.13 11.70 12.59
C TYR A 213 0.95 10.49 12.15
N GLY A 214 1.13 9.54 13.08
CA GLY A 214 1.58 8.19 12.77
C GLY A 214 0.40 7.33 12.33
N CYS A 215 0.66 6.37 11.44
CA CYS A 215 -0.36 5.51 10.86
C CYS A 215 0.14 4.07 10.74
N ALA A 216 -0.55 3.14 11.39
CA ALA A 216 -0.30 1.70 11.30
C ALA A 216 -1.51 0.99 10.70
N LEU A 217 -1.27 0.19 9.66
CA LEU A 217 -2.25 -0.75 9.14
C LEU A 217 -2.00 -2.10 9.80
N LEU A 218 -3.05 -2.72 10.33
CA LEU A 218 -3.04 -4.08 10.87
C LEU A 218 -4.00 -4.93 10.06
N THR A 219 -3.58 -6.14 9.71
CA THR A 219 -4.36 -7.15 9.00
C THR A 219 -4.76 -8.28 9.95
N GLY A 220 -5.61 -9.20 9.50
CA GLY A 220 -6.04 -10.35 10.30
C GLY A 220 -4.87 -11.20 10.80
N ASP A 221 -3.82 -11.37 9.98
CA ASP A 221 -2.61 -12.13 10.29
C ASP A 221 -1.79 -11.52 11.44
N ASP A 222 -1.97 -10.23 11.69
CA ASP A 222 -1.22 -9.51 12.72
C ASP A 222 -1.87 -9.64 14.09
N LEU A 223 -3.16 -9.94 14.13
CA LEU A 223 -3.90 -10.10 15.37
C LEU A 223 -3.61 -11.46 16.00
N HIS A 224 -3.89 -11.56 17.29
CA HIS A 224 -3.64 -12.77 18.06
C HIS A 224 -4.35 -14.00 17.43
N PRO A 225 -3.75 -15.22 17.45
CA PRO A 225 -4.27 -16.38 16.71
C PRO A 225 -5.73 -16.75 16.98
N THR A 226 -6.25 -16.48 18.19
CA THR A 226 -7.66 -16.71 18.53
C THR A 226 -8.58 -15.73 17.81
N THR A 227 -8.14 -14.49 17.64
CA THR A 227 -8.86 -13.41 16.94
C THR A 227 -8.68 -13.47 15.42
N SER A 228 -7.52 -13.93 14.93
CA SER A 228 -7.21 -14.02 13.49
C SER A 228 -8.01 -15.10 12.78
N ARG A 229 -8.22 -16.28 13.42
CA ARG A 229 -9.00 -17.40 12.86
C ARG A 229 -10.46 -17.07 12.56
N ARG A 230 -10.99 -15.98 13.15
CA ARG A 230 -12.39 -15.55 12.96
C ARG A 230 -12.56 -14.54 11.85
N ARG A 231 -11.48 -13.96 11.31
CA ARG A 231 -11.54 -12.79 10.42
C ARG A 231 -11.07 -13.15 9.01
N GLY A 232 -11.79 -12.66 8.00
CA GLY A 232 -11.49 -12.92 6.59
C GLY A 232 -10.29 -12.12 6.09
N ALA A 233 -9.78 -12.49 4.90
CA ALA A 233 -8.66 -11.79 4.24
C ALA A 233 -8.93 -10.31 3.95
N GLU A 234 -10.21 -9.90 3.95
CA GLU A 234 -10.65 -8.51 3.73
C GLU A 234 -10.50 -7.62 4.97
N PHE A 235 -10.33 -8.22 6.15
CA PHE A 235 -10.25 -7.50 7.41
C PHE A 235 -8.97 -6.67 7.56
N PHE A 236 -9.14 -5.48 8.11
CA PHE A 236 -8.06 -4.62 8.60
C PHE A 236 -8.51 -3.67 9.71
N ARG A 237 -7.53 -3.19 10.49
CA ARG A 237 -7.65 -2.05 11.40
C ARG A 237 -6.63 -0.98 11.04
N LEU A 238 -7.00 0.27 11.22
CA LEU A 238 -6.10 1.41 11.01
C LEU A 238 -5.94 2.18 12.32
N LEU A 239 -4.72 2.23 12.85
CA LEU A 239 -4.40 2.96 14.08
C LEU A 239 -3.72 4.28 13.71
N LEU A 240 -4.24 5.37 14.27
CA LEU A 240 -3.66 6.70 14.19
C LEU A 240 -3.11 7.12 15.56
N VAL A 241 -1.94 7.76 15.53
CA VAL A 241 -1.34 8.46 16.68
C VAL A 241 -1.13 9.92 16.29
N TYR A 242 -1.71 10.87 17.02
CA TYR A 242 -1.64 12.29 16.67
C TYR A 242 -1.75 13.20 17.89
N THR A 243 -1.44 14.49 17.71
CA THR A 243 -1.70 15.51 18.74
C THR A 243 -3.15 15.97 18.62
N SER A 244 -3.98 15.67 19.63
CA SER A 244 -5.35 16.20 19.73
C SER A 244 -5.29 17.67 20.11
N ARG A 245 -6.22 18.47 19.57
CA ARG A 245 -6.36 19.90 19.92
C ARG A 245 -7.22 20.11 21.16
N ARG A 246 -7.90 19.07 21.64
CA ARG A 246 -8.80 19.14 22.80
C ARG A 246 -8.02 19.30 24.10
N GLY A 247 -8.59 20.04 25.04
CA GLY A 247 -8.15 20.04 26.46
C GLY A 247 -6.68 20.40 26.69
N GLY A 248 -6.11 21.32 25.91
CA GLY A 248 -4.74 21.80 26.09
C GLY A 248 -3.66 21.04 25.32
N GLY A 249 -4.04 20.04 24.49
CA GLY A 249 -3.10 19.29 23.67
C GLY A 249 -2.60 18.02 24.36
N PHE A 250 -2.81 16.87 23.74
CA PHE A 250 -2.27 15.59 24.22
C PHE A 250 -2.10 14.59 23.07
N THR A 251 -1.33 13.53 23.29
CA THR A 251 -1.21 12.44 22.32
C THR A 251 -2.46 11.58 22.35
N ALA A 252 -3.20 11.61 21.25
CA ALA A 252 -4.41 10.84 21.04
C ALA A 252 -4.12 9.60 20.18
N LEU A 253 -4.88 8.55 20.47
CA LEU A 253 -4.91 7.29 19.76
C LEU A 253 -6.32 7.11 19.20
N ARG A 254 -6.43 6.65 17.95
CA ARG A 254 -7.73 6.33 17.35
C ARG A 254 -7.62 5.15 16.40
N CYS A 255 -8.57 4.24 16.48
CA CYS A 255 -8.62 3.05 15.64
C CYS A 255 -9.85 3.07 14.73
N TYR A 256 -9.67 2.76 13.46
CA TYR A 256 -10.74 2.38 12.54
C TYR A 256 -10.78 0.86 12.42
N SER A 257 -11.99 0.29 12.43
CA SER A 257 -12.19 -1.14 12.18
C SER A 257 -13.04 -1.36 10.93
N SER A 258 -12.52 -2.15 10.00
CA SER A 258 -13.25 -2.57 8.79
C SER A 258 -14.51 -3.38 9.10
N ASP A 259 -14.55 -4.14 10.21
CA ASP A 259 -15.73 -4.90 10.63
C ASP A 259 -16.94 -4.00 10.89
N THR A 260 -16.69 -2.83 11.50
CA THR A 260 -17.74 -1.86 11.84
C THR A 260 -17.91 -0.76 10.80
N GLY A 261 -16.90 -0.57 9.94
CA GLY A 261 -16.85 0.54 8.99
C GLY A 261 -16.72 1.92 9.66
N ARG A 262 -16.25 2.00 10.91
CA ARG A 262 -16.27 3.22 11.73
C ARG A 262 -14.97 3.44 12.50
N TRP A 263 -14.74 4.69 12.88
CA TRP A 263 -13.73 5.07 13.86
C TRP A 263 -14.27 4.81 15.27
N GLY A 264 -13.47 4.16 16.11
CA GLY A 264 -13.70 4.06 17.54
C GLY A 264 -13.47 5.39 18.27
N PRO A 265 -13.66 5.40 19.60
CA PRO A 265 -13.46 6.60 20.40
C PRO A 265 -11.99 7.04 20.41
N GLU A 266 -11.76 8.33 20.65
CA GLU A 266 -10.42 8.89 20.86
C GLU A 266 -9.95 8.51 22.27
N ALA A 267 -8.81 7.84 22.38
CA ALA A 267 -8.17 7.54 23.66
C ALA A 267 -6.96 8.44 23.88
N ARG A 268 -6.72 8.83 25.13
CA ARG A 268 -5.50 9.53 25.53
C ARG A 268 -4.38 8.51 25.77
N SER A 269 -3.26 8.68 25.09
CA SER A 269 -2.06 7.88 25.28
C SER A 269 -1.40 8.19 26.63
N ALA A 270 -0.92 7.16 27.33
CA ALA A 270 -0.06 7.31 28.51
C ALA A 270 1.35 7.80 28.12
N VAL A 271 1.75 7.61 26.86
CA VAL A 271 3.02 8.09 26.30
C VAL A 271 2.79 9.37 25.53
N SER A 272 3.49 10.44 25.91
CA SER A 272 3.49 11.71 25.19
C SER A 272 4.43 11.65 23.99
N VAL A 273 3.91 12.04 22.83
CA VAL A 273 4.63 12.15 21.56
C VAL A 273 4.56 13.59 21.09
N THR A 274 5.72 14.18 20.81
CA THR A 274 5.82 15.56 20.35
C THR A 274 5.43 15.71 18.89
N THR A 275 5.04 16.91 18.48
CA THR A 275 4.78 17.22 17.06
C THR A 275 6.03 17.05 16.17
N LYS A 276 7.24 17.22 16.74
CA LYS A 276 8.51 16.96 16.04
C LYS A 276 8.67 15.46 15.75
N GLU A 277 8.42 14.61 16.76
CA GLU A 277 8.44 13.16 16.59
C GLU A 277 7.40 12.72 15.56
N LEU A 278 6.14 13.17 15.67
CA LEU A 278 5.08 12.82 14.71
C LEU A 278 5.37 13.26 13.28
N ARG A 279 6.11 14.36 13.08
CA ARG A 279 6.51 14.82 11.74
C ARG A 279 7.48 13.85 11.08
N ASP A 280 8.37 13.27 11.90
CA ASP A 280 9.48 12.45 11.45
C ASP A 280 9.21 10.95 11.69
N ILE A 281 8.06 10.60 12.26
CA ILE A 281 7.63 9.24 12.54
C ILE A 281 7.47 8.49 11.22
N GLY A 282 8.22 7.39 11.08
CA GLY A 282 8.19 6.54 9.89
C GLY A 282 6.98 5.59 9.86
N GLY A 283 7.09 4.55 9.03
CA GLY A 283 6.17 3.42 9.08
C GLY A 283 6.23 2.70 10.43
N ALA A 284 5.11 2.10 10.83
CA ALA A 284 5.04 1.27 12.03
C ALA A 284 5.46 -0.17 11.73
N ALA A 285 6.19 -0.80 12.64
CA ALA A 285 6.28 -2.26 12.70
C ALA A 285 5.07 -2.80 13.44
N VAL A 286 4.52 -3.94 13.03
CA VAL A 286 3.40 -4.56 13.76
C VAL A 286 3.77 -5.99 14.14
N ARG A 287 3.67 -6.29 15.43
CA ARG A 287 3.94 -7.61 16.01
C ARG A 287 2.79 -7.99 16.94
N ARG A 288 2.10 -9.09 16.65
CA ARG A 288 1.08 -9.71 17.52
C ARG A 288 0.06 -8.71 18.09
N GLY A 289 -0.53 -7.88 17.23
CA GLY A 289 -1.57 -6.91 17.60
C GLY A 289 -1.05 -5.60 18.19
N VAL A 290 0.27 -5.43 18.30
CA VAL A 290 0.90 -4.21 18.79
C VAL A 290 1.62 -3.50 17.65
N ALA A 291 1.32 -2.22 17.46
CA ALA A 291 2.01 -1.36 16.51
C ALA A 291 3.14 -0.60 17.21
N PHE A 292 4.32 -0.57 16.61
CA PHE A 292 5.51 0.04 17.17
C PHE A 292 6.06 1.14 16.26
N TRP A 293 6.37 2.30 16.86
CA TRP A 293 7.07 3.40 16.20
C TRP A 293 8.34 3.79 16.93
N PRO A 294 9.45 4.08 16.22
CA PRO A 294 10.63 4.65 16.85
C PRO A 294 10.33 6.11 17.27
N LEU A 295 10.63 6.43 18.52
CA LEU A 295 10.62 7.78 19.12
C LEU A 295 12.02 8.14 19.62
N ASP A 296 12.26 9.36 20.07
CA ASP A 296 13.63 9.79 20.43
C ASP A 296 14.22 8.97 21.59
N ASN A 297 13.38 8.58 22.55
CA ASN A 297 13.79 7.92 23.80
C ASN A 297 13.33 6.46 23.93
N GLY A 298 12.80 5.87 22.86
CA GLY A 298 12.29 4.50 22.89
C GLY A 298 11.44 4.13 21.68
N ALA A 299 10.83 2.96 21.72
CA ALA A 299 9.80 2.54 20.77
C ALA A 299 8.42 2.66 21.44
N LEU A 300 7.54 3.49 20.88
CA LEU A 300 6.14 3.54 21.29
C LEU A 300 5.44 2.28 20.77
N GLY A 301 5.04 1.40 21.67
CA GLY A 301 4.13 0.29 21.39
C GLY A 301 2.70 0.68 21.73
N VAL A 302 1.76 0.45 20.81
CA VAL A 302 0.33 0.62 21.03
C VAL A 302 -0.37 -0.68 20.73
N ARG A 303 -0.93 -1.30 21.76
CA ARG A 303 -1.74 -2.52 21.66
C ARG A 303 -3.18 -2.15 21.39
N LEU A 304 -3.79 -2.86 20.45
CA LEU A 304 -5.22 -2.81 20.20
C LEU A 304 -5.89 -3.93 21.00
N ASP A 305 -6.32 -3.63 22.23
CA ASP A 305 -7.06 -4.58 23.05
C ASP A 305 -8.53 -4.59 22.64
N GLY A 306 -9.08 -5.80 22.51
CA GLY A 306 -10.51 -6.00 22.30
C GLY A 306 -10.89 -6.43 20.88
N ASP A 307 -11.70 -7.48 20.83
CA ASP A 307 -12.50 -7.82 19.66
C ASP A 307 -13.55 -6.74 19.37
N ASP A 308 -13.98 -6.00 20.40
CA ASP A 308 -14.97 -4.94 20.34
C ASP A 308 -14.31 -3.56 20.10
N PRO A 309 -14.43 -2.99 18.89
CA PRO A 309 -13.89 -1.67 18.57
C PRO A 309 -14.61 -0.53 19.31
N ASP A 310 -15.79 -0.75 19.88
CA ASP A 310 -16.55 0.27 20.59
C ASP A 310 -16.02 0.50 22.02
N LEU A 311 -15.32 -0.49 22.59
CA LEU A 311 -14.65 -0.34 23.89
C LEU A 311 -13.44 0.58 23.81
N GLY A 312 -12.79 0.67 22.65
CA GLY A 312 -11.70 1.62 22.38
C GLY A 312 -10.52 1.54 23.34
N ILE A 313 -10.31 0.39 24.01
CA ILE A 313 -9.22 0.22 24.96
C ILE A 313 -7.94 0.04 24.14
N MET A 314 -7.16 1.11 24.08
CA MET A 314 -5.83 1.10 23.47
C MET A 314 -4.81 1.34 24.57
N ASP A 315 -3.85 0.44 24.66
CA ASP A 315 -2.83 0.47 25.69
C ASP A 315 -1.49 0.87 25.07
N ALA A 316 -0.90 1.95 25.57
CA ALA A 316 0.30 2.56 25.02
C ALA A 316 1.44 2.50 26.03
N HIS A 317 2.59 2.00 25.57
CA HIS A 317 3.77 1.83 26.39
C HIS A 317 5.03 2.24 25.63
N LEU A 318 6.03 2.76 26.34
CA LEU A 318 7.31 3.15 25.77
C LEU A 318 8.38 2.12 26.13
N LEU A 319 8.86 1.39 25.13
CA LEU A 319 10.00 0.49 25.27
C LEU A 319 11.30 1.28 25.19
N PRO A 320 12.09 1.39 26.28
CA PRO A 320 13.31 2.15 26.26
C PRO A 320 14.39 1.45 25.41
N TYR A 321 15.24 2.25 24.79
CA TYR A 321 16.49 1.78 24.22
C TYR A 321 17.66 2.68 24.63
N ASP A 322 18.87 2.11 24.66
CA ASP A 322 20.08 2.79 25.17
C ASP A 322 20.66 3.84 24.19
N CYS A 323 20.08 3.99 22.99
CA CYS A 323 20.56 4.87 21.94
C CYS A 323 19.93 6.28 21.96
N SER A 324 20.57 7.21 22.66
CA SER A 324 20.25 8.65 22.67
C SER A 324 20.57 9.35 21.33
N HIS A 325 19.80 10.40 21.02
CA HIS A 325 20.02 11.49 20.04
C HIS A 325 19.26 11.48 18.68
N GLU A 326 18.41 12.52 18.51
CA GLU A 326 17.93 13.36 17.38
C GLU A 326 17.79 12.85 15.93
N TRP A 327 17.88 11.54 15.68
CA TRP A 327 18.03 11.02 14.31
C TRP A 327 16.90 10.04 13.94
N LEU A 328 15.65 10.36 14.27
CA LEU A 328 14.47 9.53 13.90
C LEU A 328 14.44 9.16 12.43
N LYS A 329 14.93 10.06 11.57
CA LYS A 329 15.00 9.85 10.12
C LYS A 329 15.95 8.73 9.71
N THR A 330 16.87 8.29 10.56
CA THR A 330 17.82 7.22 10.25
C THR A 330 17.48 5.91 10.92
N ARG A 331 16.29 5.80 11.51
CA ARG A 331 15.84 4.64 12.29
C ARG A 331 14.51 4.12 11.77
N LEU A 332 14.35 2.80 11.76
CA LEU A 332 13.07 2.12 11.55
C LEU A 332 12.96 0.96 12.52
N LEU A 333 11.72 0.59 12.81
CA LEU A 333 11.43 -0.69 13.46
C LEU A 333 10.96 -1.67 12.39
N GLY A 334 11.29 -2.93 12.56
CA GLY A 334 10.79 -4.04 11.75
C GLY A 334 10.54 -5.27 12.61
N VAL A 335 9.92 -6.28 12.00
CA VAL A 335 9.76 -7.61 12.61
C VAL A 335 10.57 -8.60 11.80
N SER A 336 11.45 -9.35 12.47
CA SER A 336 12.28 -10.36 11.82
C SER A 336 11.45 -11.59 11.46
N PRO A 337 11.95 -12.47 10.58
CA PRO A 337 11.18 -13.63 10.12
C PRO A 337 10.86 -14.66 11.21
N ASP A 338 11.58 -14.63 12.33
CA ASP A 338 11.31 -15.41 13.55
C ASP A 338 10.31 -14.70 14.49
N GLY A 339 9.82 -13.52 14.11
CA GLY A 339 8.82 -12.76 14.83
C GLY A 339 9.38 -11.87 15.94
N ARG A 340 10.68 -11.56 15.97
CA ARG A 340 11.25 -10.63 16.97
C ARG A 340 11.15 -9.19 16.47
N LEU A 341 10.87 -8.26 17.37
CA LEU A 341 10.92 -6.83 17.06
C LEU A 341 12.38 -6.40 17.00
N PHE A 342 12.77 -5.61 16.00
CA PHE A 342 14.11 -5.04 15.92
C PHE A 342 14.10 -3.58 15.50
N LEU A 343 15.10 -2.84 15.96
CA LEU A 343 15.48 -1.51 15.53
C LEU A 343 16.58 -1.64 14.48
N VAL A 344 16.37 -1.06 13.31
CA VAL A 344 17.42 -0.90 12.29
C VAL A 344 17.78 0.57 12.15
N TYR A 345 19.08 0.82 12.02
CA TYR A 345 19.60 2.13 11.67
C TYR A 345 20.81 2.02 10.77
N LEU A 346 21.03 3.05 9.95
CA LEU A 346 22.17 3.12 9.04
C LEU A 346 23.29 3.97 9.63
N GLY A 347 24.52 3.49 9.51
CA GLY A 347 25.73 4.16 9.98
C GLY A 347 26.94 3.88 9.09
N ILE A 348 28.10 4.37 9.49
CA ILE A 348 29.38 4.16 8.78
C ILE A 348 30.31 3.31 9.64
N ARG A 349 31.02 2.36 9.00
CA ARG A 349 32.17 1.70 9.61
C ARG A 349 33.40 2.60 9.56
N GLY A 350 33.90 2.99 10.73
CA GLY A 350 35.12 3.80 10.88
C GLY A 350 36.31 3.19 10.13
N GLY A 351 37.15 4.05 9.52
CA GLY A 351 38.36 3.69 8.78
C GLY A 351 38.14 3.25 7.33
N ILE A 352 37.01 2.62 7.01
CA ILE A 352 36.76 2.07 5.66
C ILE A 352 35.58 2.74 4.92
N HIS A 353 34.95 3.73 5.55
CA HIS A 353 33.89 4.56 4.97
C HIS A 353 32.79 3.73 4.31
N THR A 354 32.41 2.60 4.90
CA THR A 354 31.42 1.67 4.31
C THR A 354 30.10 1.84 5.06
N LEU A 355 29.01 1.97 4.32
CA LEU A 355 27.67 1.97 4.91
C LEU A 355 27.43 0.63 5.63
N MET A 356 26.79 0.70 6.79
CA MET A 356 26.37 -0.48 7.57
C MET A 356 24.93 -0.30 8.00
N ALA A 357 24.14 -1.36 7.85
CA ALA A 357 22.93 -1.52 8.63
C ALA A 357 23.28 -2.16 9.97
N LYS A 358 22.84 -1.54 11.05
CA LYS A 358 22.93 -2.09 12.39
C LYS A 358 21.54 -2.45 12.87
N MET A 359 21.41 -3.64 13.41
CA MET A 359 20.16 -4.19 13.92
C MET A 359 20.33 -4.51 15.40
N SER A 360 19.37 -4.06 16.20
CA SER A 360 19.25 -4.44 17.60
C SER A 360 17.87 -5.01 17.84
N TYR A 361 17.78 -6.13 18.53
CA TYR A 361 16.51 -6.78 18.80
C TYR A 361 15.95 -6.33 20.15
N PHE A 362 14.64 -6.52 20.32
CA PHE A 362 13.96 -6.39 21.59
C PHE A 362 13.63 -7.78 22.12
N ASP A 363 14.00 -8.03 23.36
CA ASP A 363 13.49 -9.16 24.13
C ASP A 363 12.10 -8.77 24.66
N ILE A 364 11.06 -9.34 24.05
CA ILE A 364 9.67 -9.11 24.43
C ILE A 364 9.08 -10.48 24.77
N PRO A 365 8.71 -10.71 26.06
CA PRO A 365 8.05 -11.94 26.46
C PRO A 365 6.83 -12.24 25.60
N ASP A 366 6.67 -13.51 25.26
CA ASP A 366 5.59 -14.00 24.41
C ASP A 366 4.26 -14.20 25.15
N ASP A 367 4.11 -13.59 26.33
CA ASP A 367 2.97 -13.78 27.23
C ASP A 367 1.67 -13.17 26.69
N GLU A 368 0.56 -13.89 26.87
CA GLU A 368 -0.72 -13.63 26.19
C GLU A 368 -1.39 -12.29 26.54
N ASP A 369 -1.12 -11.69 27.71
CA ASP A 369 -1.92 -10.56 28.22
C ASP A 369 -1.14 -9.29 28.60
N GLY A 370 0.18 -9.24 28.42
CA GLY A 370 0.93 -8.04 28.82
C GLY A 370 2.45 -8.07 28.63
N GLY A 371 2.98 -9.07 27.92
CA GLY A 371 4.42 -9.27 27.78
C GLY A 371 5.15 -8.06 27.18
N PHE A 372 4.48 -7.29 26.30
CA PHE A 372 5.14 -6.17 25.63
C PHE A 372 5.51 -5.00 26.55
N HIS A 373 4.90 -4.85 27.73
CA HIS A 373 5.34 -3.83 28.71
C HIS A 373 6.68 -4.15 29.37
N ASN A 374 7.00 -5.44 29.44
CA ASN A 374 8.25 -5.91 30.04
C ASN A 374 9.37 -6.02 29.01
N GLY A 375 9.12 -5.57 27.77
CA GLY A 375 10.09 -5.63 26.71
C GLY A 375 11.32 -4.77 27.01
N ARG A 376 12.49 -5.23 26.57
CA ARG A 376 13.72 -4.46 26.66
C ARG A 376 14.55 -4.60 25.39
N LYS A 377 15.19 -3.52 24.95
CA LYS A 377 16.21 -3.61 23.91
C LYS A 377 17.39 -4.45 24.42
N GLU A 378 17.86 -5.37 23.58
CA GLU A 378 19.10 -6.10 23.84
C GLU A 378 20.31 -5.17 23.88
N SER A 379 21.39 -5.64 24.49
CA SER A 379 22.61 -4.85 24.67
C SER A 379 23.18 -4.44 23.31
N SER A 380 23.79 -3.25 23.24
CA SER A 380 24.48 -2.79 22.03
C SER A 380 25.63 -3.71 21.60
N SER A 381 26.15 -4.54 22.51
CA SER A 381 27.15 -5.58 22.20
C SER A 381 26.63 -6.67 21.29
N ASP A 382 25.32 -6.86 21.28
CA ASP A 382 24.63 -7.94 20.56
C ASP A 382 24.06 -7.43 19.22
N GLU A 383 24.46 -6.22 18.82
CA GLU A 383 24.05 -5.63 17.54
C GLU A 383 24.62 -6.41 16.36
N GLU A 384 23.72 -6.86 15.49
CA GLU A 384 24.08 -7.41 14.21
C GLU A 384 24.45 -6.26 13.25
N ALA A 385 25.56 -6.41 12.53
CA ALA A 385 26.04 -5.41 11.58
C ALA A 385 26.19 -6.03 10.19
N ILE A 386 25.44 -5.47 9.23
CA ILE A 386 25.44 -5.89 7.83
C ILE A 386 26.21 -4.85 7.01
N PRO A 387 27.44 -5.15 6.56
CA PRO A 387 28.23 -4.22 5.76
C PRO A 387 27.76 -4.20 4.30
N THR A 388 27.58 -3.00 3.75
CA THR A 388 27.21 -2.82 2.35
C THR A 388 28.44 -2.46 1.53
N HIS A 389 29.23 -3.46 1.15
CA HIS A 389 30.54 -3.25 0.51
C HIS A 389 30.48 -2.46 -0.82
N GLN A 390 29.31 -2.47 -1.48
CA GLN A 390 29.05 -1.75 -2.72
C GLN A 390 28.92 -0.23 -2.53
N MET A 391 28.71 0.23 -1.29
CA MET A 391 28.41 1.63 -1.00
C MET A 391 29.39 2.21 0.02
N LYS A 392 30.15 3.19 -0.45
CA LYS A 392 31.03 4.00 0.40
C LYS A 392 30.32 5.30 0.78
N MET A 393 30.58 5.79 1.99
CA MET A 393 29.95 6.99 2.53
C MET A 393 30.93 7.82 3.36
N ASP A 394 30.83 9.14 3.20
CA ASP A 394 31.43 10.09 4.12
C ASP A 394 30.43 10.48 5.23
N TYR A 395 30.93 10.99 6.35
CA TYR A 395 30.12 11.49 7.47
C TYR A 395 29.13 12.57 7.05
N ARG A 396 29.44 13.34 5.99
CA ARG A 396 28.53 14.34 5.42
C ARG A 396 27.29 13.72 4.79
N ASP A 397 27.42 12.52 4.24
CA ASP A 397 26.31 11.81 3.59
C ASP A 397 25.31 11.27 4.61
N LEU A 398 25.75 10.96 5.83
CA LEU A 398 24.86 10.53 6.92
C LEU A 398 23.82 11.60 7.29
N ALA A 399 24.18 12.88 7.21
CA ALA A 399 23.27 13.97 7.54
C ALA A 399 22.09 14.09 6.57
N THR A 400 22.21 13.52 5.36
CA THR A 400 21.16 13.56 4.34
C THR A 400 20.41 12.25 4.22
N LEU A 401 20.89 11.19 4.89
CA LEU A 401 20.29 9.87 4.92
C LEU A 401 18.94 9.91 5.63
N LYS A 402 17.93 9.33 4.96
CA LYS A 402 16.60 9.15 5.52
C LYS A 402 16.10 7.76 5.20
N LEU A 403 15.91 6.93 6.21
CA LEU A 403 15.14 5.70 6.13
C LEU A 403 13.67 6.04 5.92
N ARG A 404 13.00 5.28 5.05
CA ARG A 404 11.63 5.55 4.62
C ARG A 404 10.68 4.40 4.92
N TRP A 405 11.14 3.18 4.70
CA TRP A 405 10.29 1.99 4.82
C TRP A 405 11.15 0.75 5.03
N ILE A 406 10.59 -0.22 5.76
CA ILE A 406 11.11 -1.57 5.87
C ILE A 406 10.01 -2.56 5.49
N GLY A 407 10.40 -3.55 4.69
CA GLY A 407 9.55 -4.68 4.38
C GLY A 407 9.71 -5.77 5.42
N ASP A 408 8.70 -5.98 6.26
CA ASP A 408 8.74 -6.97 7.32
C ASP A 408 8.94 -8.39 6.78
N LYS A 409 8.34 -8.73 5.62
CA LYS A 409 8.49 -10.07 5.02
C LYS A 409 9.70 -10.15 4.10
N SER A 410 10.05 -9.07 3.42
CA SER A 410 11.09 -9.03 2.38
C SER A 410 12.49 -8.68 2.91
N GLY A 411 12.59 -8.11 4.10
CA GLY A 411 13.86 -7.64 4.66
C GLY A 411 14.51 -6.53 3.87
N LEU A 412 13.73 -5.82 3.04
CA LEU A 412 14.23 -4.70 2.24
C LEU A 412 14.03 -3.38 2.99
N VAL A 413 15.07 -2.57 3.05
CA VAL A 413 15.05 -1.23 3.64
C VAL A 413 15.16 -0.19 2.55
N LEU A 414 14.12 0.63 2.39
CA LEU A 414 14.14 1.80 1.51
C LEU A 414 14.75 2.98 2.25
N PHE A 415 15.76 3.60 1.63
CA PHE A 415 16.37 4.83 2.12
C PHE A 415 16.64 5.82 1.00
N THR A 416 16.66 7.09 1.35
CA THR A 416 16.95 8.19 0.44
C THR A 416 18.13 8.97 0.95
N MET A 417 18.93 9.49 0.02
CA MET A 417 20.02 10.40 0.32
C MET A 417 19.94 11.61 -0.58
N GLY A 418 20.56 12.71 -0.16
CA GLY A 418 20.74 13.91 -0.98
C GLY A 418 22.18 14.39 -0.93
N GLY A 419 22.66 15.05 -1.99
CA GLY A 419 23.89 15.83 -1.94
C GLY A 419 25.01 15.39 -2.89
N ARG A 420 26.18 16.02 -2.72
CA ARG A 420 27.30 16.01 -3.68
C ARG A 420 28.08 14.68 -3.76
N GLY A 421 27.79 13.69 -2.90
CA GLY A 421 28.58 12.47 -2.72
C GLY A 421 28.42 11.38 -3.77
N GLY A 422 27.95 11.67 -4.99
CA GLY A 422 27.75 10.67 -6.07
C GLY A 422 26.66 9.60 -5.81
N HIS A 423 26.18 9.49 -4.57
CA HIS A 423 25.18 8.54 -4.10
C HIS A 423 23.78 9.16 -3.91
N ASP A 424 23.51 10.34 -4.49
CA ASP A 424 22.18 10.93 -4.51
C ASP A 424 21.18 9.98 -5.15
N GLY A 425 20.02 9.84 -4.53
CA GLY A 425 19.00 8.90 -4.98
C GLY A 425 18.21 8.21 -3.90
N ALA A 426 17.30 7.36 -4.38
CA ALA A 426 16.56 6.40 -3.59
C ALA A 426 17.17 5.02 -3.80
N HIS A 427 17.37 4.29 -2.71
CA HIS A 427 18.10 3.03 -2.68
C HIS A 427 17.33 2.01 -1.85
N VAL A 428 17.50 0.74 -2.17
CA VAL A 428 16.97 -0.39 -1.41
C VAL A 428 18.12 -1.25 -0.96
N LEU A 429 18.19 -1.50 0.35
CA LEU A 429 19.13 -2.41 0.99
C LEU A 429 18.45 -3.74 1.29
N SER A 430 19.04 -4.85 0.87
CA SER A 430 18.69 -6.18 1.35
C SER A 430 19.39 -6.46 2.68
N LEU A 431 18.63 -6.63 3.77
CA LEU A 431 19.20 -7.03 5.06
C LEU A 431 19.75 -8.46 5.02
N GLN A 432 19.22 -9.32 4.14
CA GLN A 432 19.69 -10.69 4.00
C GLN A 432 21.06 -10.79 3.30
N GLU A 433 21.29 -9.95 2.29
CA GLU A 433 22.48 -10.06 1.43
C GLU A 433 23.49 -8.93 1.63
N GLY A 434 23.10 -7.83 2.30
CA GLY A 434 23.92 -6.62 2.39
C GLY A 434 24.11 -5.90 1.05
N THR A 435 23.28 -6.21 0.05
CA THR A 435 23.33 -5.64 -1.29
C THR A 435 22.47 -4.38 -1.37
N VAL A 436 22.94 -3.38 -2.13
CA VAL A 436 22.24 -2.10 -2.32
C VAL A 436 21.90 -1.93 -3.79
N GLU A 437 20.61 -1.72 -4.08
CA GLU A 437 20.09 -1.40 -5.40
C GLU A 437 19.68 0.08 -5.44
N LYS A 438 20.10 0.81 -6.48
CA LYS A 438 19.63 2.16 -6.73
C LYS A 438 18.31 2.12 -7.52
N LEU A 439 17.25 2.70 -6.97
CA LEU A 439 15.93 2.77 -7.61
C LEU A 439 15.75 4.01 -8.48
N ALA A 440 16.31 5.15 -8.05
CA ALA A 440 16.15 6.43 -8.74
C ALA A 440 17.23 7.44 -8.35
N ASP A 441 17.51 8.40 -9.24
CA ASP A 441 18.48 9.47 -9.00
C ASP A 441 17.93 10.61 -8.12
N GLU A 442 16.62 10.87 -8.12
CA GLU A 442 16.00 12.04 -7.47
C GLU A 442 15.42 11.77 -6.07
N GLY A 443 16.10 10.95 -5.25
CA GLY A 443 15.53 10.41 -4.01
C GLY A 443 15.29 11.43 -2.89
N HIS A 444 16.04 12.52 -2.82
CA HIS A 444 15.86 13.56 -1.81
C HIS A 444 14.49 14.25 -1.86
N SER A 445 13.80 14.17 -3.01
CA SER A 445 12.44 14.71 -3.21
C SER A 445 11.33 13.78 -2.70
N TRP A 446 11.64 12.54 -2.31
CA TRP A 446 10.66 11.51 -1.93
C TRP A 446 10.27 11.62 -0.46
N GLY A 447 9.63 12.74 -0.10
CA GLY A 447 9.13 12.99 1.26
C GLY A 447 8.00 12.04 1.69
N SER A 448 7.35 11.35 0.77
CA SER A 448 6.20 10.47 1.02
C SER A 448 6.27 9.22 0.15
N ALA A 449 7.32 8.43 0.40
CA ALA A 449 7.52 7.14 -0.25
C ALA A 449 7.21 6.01 0.73
N VAL A 450 6.48 5.00 0.24
CA VAL A 450 6.09 3.81 0.99
C VAL A 450 6.40 2.60 0.11
N GLY A 451 7.20 1.67 0.62
CA GLY A 451 7.43 0.41 -0.08
C GLY A 451 6.18 -0.46 -0.05
N PHE A 452 6.09 -1.41 -0.98
CA PHE A 452 4.93 -2.27 -1.14
C PHE A 452 5.35 -3.73 -1.27
N GLU A 453 4.91 -4.52 -0.30
CA GLU A 453 4.98 -5.97 -0.35
C GLU A 453 3.66 -6.53 -0.85
N MET A 454 3.73 -7.39 -1.86
CA MET A 454 2.56 -8.06 -2.40
C MET A 454 2.11 -9.18 -1.48
N ASP A 455 0.80 -9.29 -1.34
CA ASP A 455 0.15 -10.49 -0.85
C ASP A 455 -0.05 -11.45 -2.02
N TRP A 456 0.65 -12.58 -1.98
CA TRP A 456 0.60 -13.59 -3.03
C TRP A 456 -0.77 -14.24 -3.15
N ALA A 457 -1.46 -14.47 -2.03
CA ALA A 457 -2.80 -15.05 -2.04
C ALA A 457 -3.78 -14.08 -2.69
N ALA A 458 -3.72 -12.80 -2.34
CA ALA A 458 -4.54 -11.78 -2.98
C ALA A 458 -4.24 -11.65 -4.48
N TYR A 459 -2.95 -11.69 -4.88
CA TYR A 459 -2.53 -11.62 -6.27
C TYR A 459 -3.03 -12.81 -7.10
N LEU A 460 -2.86 -14.03 -6.62
CA LEU A 460 -3.35 -15.21 -7.33
C LEU A 460 -4.89 -15.21 -7.43
N SER A 461 -5.58 -14.79 -6.37
CA SER A 461 -7.05 -14.68 -6.35
C SER A 461 -7.55 -13.68 -7.40
N SER A 462 -6.86 -12.54 -7.56
CA SER A 462 -7.30 -11.49 -8.49
C SER A 462 -7.19 -11.88 -9.96
N MET A 463 -6.39 -12.91 -10.30
CA MET A 463 -6.27 -13.38 -11.67
C MET A 463 -7.60 -13.91 -12.24
N ALA A 464 -8.55 -14.35 -11.40
CA ALA A 464 -9.89 -14.72 -11.88
C ALA A 464 -10.64 -13.54 -12.53
N HIS A 465 -10.34 -12.32 -12.10
CA HIS A 465 -11.03 -11.10 -12.50
C HIS A 465 -10.30 -10.30 -13.58
N ASP A 466 -9.08 -10.69 -13.99
CA ASP A 466 -8.40 -10.02 -15.11
C ASP A 466 -9.11 -10.37 -16.43
N PRO A 467 -9.79 -9.41 -17.10
CA PRO A 467 -10.52 -9.67 -18.34
C PRO A 467 -9.60 -9.97 -19.54
N ARG A 468 -8.29 -10.13 -19.34
CA ARG A 468 -7.34 -10.51 -20.40
C ARG A 468 -7.10 -12.03 -20.44
N ASN A 469 -8.04 -12.75 -21.04
CA ASN A 469 -7.81 -13.56 -22.25
C ASN A 469 -9.15 -13.88 -22.90
#